data_AF-V2G811-F1
#
_entry.id   AF-V2G811-F1
#
_cell.length_a   1.000
_cell.length_b   1.000
_cell.length_c   1.000
_cell.angle_alpha   90.00
_cell.angle_beta   90.00
_cell.angle_gamma   90.00
#
_symmetry.space_group_name_H-M   'P 1'
#
loop_
_entity.id
_entity.type
_entity.pdbx_description
1 polymer ?
#
loop_
_entity_poly.entity_id
_entity_poly.type
_entity_poly.pdbx_seq_one_letter_code
_entity_poly.pdbx_strand_id
1 'polypeptide(L)'
;SQAGALLDVDALPRSEVLAGQPRDCQLECVLAGGDDYELCFTAPAGAREALAALAERLALPLTRVGTITAEPGLRLVDAGGEPVSFQARSFDHFANP
;
A
#
# COMPACT_ATOMS: atom_id res chain seq x y z
N SER A 1 1.83 9.91 14.62
CA SER A 1 2.88 8.89 14.75
C SER A 1 4.31 9.46 14.72
N GLN A 2 4.58 10.64 14.14
CA GLN A 2 5.95 11.20 13.99
C GLN A 2 6.97 10.20 13.37
N ALA A 3 6.47 9.28 12.56
CA ALA A 3 7.22 8.22 11.90
C ALA A 3 6.94 8.29 10.40
N GLY A 4 7.78 7.64 9.59
CA GLY A 4 7.56 7.43 8.17
C GLY A 4 7.21 5.99 7.83
N ALA A 5 7.18 5.69 6.53
CA ALA A 5 6.93 4.35 6.02
C ALA A 5 7.80 4.08 4.79
N LEU A 6 8.27 2.84 4.68
CA LEU A 6 8.83 2.26 3.46
C LEU A 6 7.80 1.25 2.92
N LEU A 7 7.32 1.50 1.71
CA LEU A 7 6.28 0.70 1.04
C LEU A 7 6.85 0.02 -0.19
N ASP A 8 6.61 -1.29 -0.33
CA ASP A 8 6.85 -2.04 -1.56
C ASP A 8 5.59 -1.92 -2.43
N VAL A 9 5.69 -1.20 -3.55
CA VAL A 9 4.57 -0.96 -4.46
C VAL A 9 4.16 -2.21 -5.23
N ASP A 10 5.06 -3.19 -5.37
CA ASP A 10 4.76 -4.44 -6.04
C ASP A 10 4.05 -5.43 -5.11
N ALA A 11 4.21 -5.26 -3.79
CA ALA A 11 3.45 -6.01 -2.78
C ALA A 11 1.99 -5.53 -2.61
N LEU A 12 1.62 -4.35 -3.12
CA LEU A 12 0.26 -3.85 -3.02
C LEU A 12 -0.75 -4.78 -3.73
N PRO A 13 -1.85 -5.16 -3.06
CA PRO A 13 -2.86 -6.02 -3.66
C PRO A 13 -3.51 -5.31 -4.85
N ARG A 14 -3.73 -6.06 -5.93
CA ARG A 14 -4.40 -5.58 -7.14
C ARG A 14 -5.24 -6.70 -7.73
N SER A 15 -6.35 -6.35 -8.36
CA SER A 15 -7.17 -7.32 -9.09
C SER A 15 -6.42 -7.81 -10.35
N GLU A 16 -6.83 -8.97 -10.87
CA GLU A 16 -6.26 -9.48 -12.13
C GLU A 16 -6.45 -8.51 -13.30
N VAL A 17 -7.58 -7.80 -13.33
CA VAL A 17 -7.89 -6.79 -14.34
C VAL A 17 -6.88 -5.64 -14.28
N LEU A 18 -6.59 -5.14 -13.06
CA LEU A 18 -5.61 -4.08 -12.88
C LEU A 18 -4.20 -4.58 -13.19
N ALA A 19 -3.85 -5.81 -12.81
CA ALA A 19 -2.55 -6.41 -13.12
C ALA A 19 -2.25 -6.50 -14.63
N GLY A 20 -3.29 -6.55 -15.47
CA GLY A 20 -3.16 -6.53 -16.93
C GLY A 20 -2.98 -5.14 -17.57
N GLN A 21 -3.07 -4.05 -16.80
CA GLN A 21 -2.92 -2.68 -17.31
C GLN A 21 -1.44 -2.25 -17.41
N PRO A 22 -1.11 -1.15 -18.12
CA PRO A 22 0.22 -0.56 -18.08
C PRO A 22 0.64 -0.20 -16.64
N ARG A 23 1.93 -0.36 -16.30
CA ARG A 23 2.43 -0.21 -14.92
C ARG A 23 2.07 1.13 -14.29
N ASP A 24 2.13 2.23 -15.04
CA ASP A 24 1.78 3.56 -14.54
C ASP A 24 0.32 3.65 -14.10
N CYS A 25 -0.60 3.05 -14.88
CA CYS A 25 -2.02 2.96 -14.52
C CYS A 25 -2.22 2.09 -13.27
N GLN A 26 -1.48 0.98 -13.16
CA GLN A 26 -1.52 0.16 -11.95
C GLN A 26 -1.13 0.97 -10.71
N LEU A 27 0.01 1.68 -10.78
CA LEU A 27 0.53 2.49 -9.69
C LEU A 27 -0.41 3.64 -9.34
N GLU A 28 -0.98 4.32 -10.33
CA GLU A 28 -1.97 5.38 -10.10
C GLU A 28 -3.19 4.86 -9.34
N CYS A 29 -3.74 3.72 -9.76
CA CYS A 29 -4.89 3.12 -9.08
C CYS A 29 -4.56 2.69 -7.64
N VAL A 30 -3.48 1.95 -7.41
CA VAL A 30 -3.18 1.39 -6.07
C VAL A 30 -2.62 2.42 -5.07
N LEU A 31 -2.06 3.53 -5.54
CA LEU A 31 -1.49 4.57 -4.66
C LEU A 31 -2.38 5.80 -4.51
N ALA A 32 -3.24 6.09 -5.49
CA ALA A 32 -3.99 7.35 -5.55
C ALA A 32 -5.43 7.20 -6.07
N GLY A 33 -5.92 5.98 -6.33
CA GLY A 33 -7.26 5.75 -6.86
C GLY A 33 -8.38 6.11 -5.87
N GLY A 34 -8.30 5.60 -4.64
CA GLY A 34 -9.35 5.78 -3.63
C GLY A 34 -10.55 4.86 -3.84
N ASP A 35 -11.61 5.06 -3.05
CA ASP A 35 -12.85 4.26 -3.05
C ASP A 35 -12.67 2.73 -2.82
N ASP A 36 -11.53 2.31 -2.28
CA ASP A 36 -11.26 0.90 -1.95
C ASP A 36 -12.06 0.41 -0.73
N TYR A 37 -12.35 1.32 0.21
CA TYR A 37 -12.94 1.01 1.53
C TYR A 37 -12.19 -0.07 2.34
N GLU A 38 -10.89 -0.23 2.08
CA GLU A 38 -10.01 -1.19 2.74
C GLU A 38 -9.41 -0.66 4.05
N LEU A 39 -9.01 -1.58 4.93
CA LEU A 39 -8.29 -1.24 6.16
C LEU A 39 -6.77 -1.22 5.93
N CYS A 40 -6.17 -0.03 6.01
CA CYS A 40 -4.72 0.12 6.12
C CYS A 40 -4.32 0.31 7.59
N PHE A 41 -3.50 -0.59 8.13
CA PHE A 41 -3.09 -0.57 9.53
C PHE A 41 -1.61 -0.97 9.71
N THR A 42 -1.12 -0.78 10.94
CA THR A 42 0.25 -1.15 11.32
C THR A 42 0.21 -2.13 12.49
N ALA A 43 1.19 -3.04 12.56
CA ALA A 43 1.29 -4.02 13.62
C ALA A 43 2.76 -4.39 13.89
N PRO A 44 3.12 -4.76 15.14
CA PRO A 44 4.48 -5.23 15.44
C PRO A 44 4.77 -6.56 14.76
N ALA A 45 6.05 -6.80 14.43
CA ALA A 45 6.48 -8.04 13.76
C ALA A 45 6.11 -9.32 14.53
N GLY A 46 6.04 -9.26 15.86
CA GLY A 46 5.63 -10.39 16.71
C GLY A 46 4.16 -10.79 16.58
N ALA A 47 3.30 -9.95 15.98
CA ALA A 47 1.88 -10.25 15.80
C ALA A 47 1.58 -11.02 14.50
N ARG A 48 2.60 -11.39 13.70
CA ARG A 48 2.42 -12.00 12.37
C ARG A 48 1.60 -13.28 12.38
N GLU A 49 1.87 -14.19 13.31
CA GLU A 49 1.13 -15.46 13.41
C GLU A 49 -0.32 -15.23 13.80
N ALA A 50 -0.56 -14.32 14.76
CA ALA A 50 -1.92 -13.96 15.18
C ALA A 50 -2.72 -13.31 14.03
N LEU A 51 -2.07 -12.46 13.22
CA LEU A 51 -2.70 -11.85 12.04
C LEU A 51 -2.97 -12.87 10.93
N ALA A 52 -2.06 -13.83 10.71
CA ALA A 52 -2.29 -14.91 9.74
C ALA A 52 -3.50 -15.77 10.15
N ALA A 53 -3.57 -16.17 11.43
CA ALA A 53 -4.72 -16.90 11.96
C ALA A 53 -6.02 -16.08 11.91
N LEU A 54 -5.93 -14.75 12.10
CA LEU A 54 -7.07 -13.85 11.97
C LEU A 54 -7.58 -13.78 10.52
N ALA A 55 -6.66 -13.67 9.55
CA ALA A 55 -6.97 -13.63 8.12
C ALA A 55 -7.73 -14.90 7.70
N GLU A 56 -7.25 -16.07 8.11
CA GLU A 56 -7.91 -17.36 7.85
C GLU A 56 -9.30 -17.41 8.49
N ARG A 57 -9.41 -17.06 9.78
CA ARG A 57 -10.67 -17.13 10.54
C ARG A 57 -11.75 -16.21 9.97
N LEU A 58 -11.37 -15.04 9.47
CA LEU A 58 -12.30 -14.07 8.88
C LEU A 58 -12.51 -14.30 7.39
N ALA A 59 -11.75 -15.20 6.75
CA ALA A 59 -11.68 -15.35 5.31
C ALA A 59 -11.39 -14.01 4.60
N LEU A 60 -10.53 -13.19 5.21
CA LEU A 60 -10.13 -11.88 4.69
C LEU A 60 -8.62 -11.85 4.48
N PRO A 61 -8.13 -11.68 3.24
CA PRO A 61 -6.70 -11.64 2.98
C PRO A 61 -6.07 -10.40 3.63
N LEU A 62 -4.95 -10.59 4.30
CA LEU A 62 -4.12 -9.51 4.86
C LEU A 62 -2.77 -9.52 4.17
N THR A 63 -2.41 -8.40 3.54
CA THR A 63 -1.15 -8.27 2.80
C THR A 63 -0.21 -7.31 3.52
N ARG A 64 1.00 -7.78 3.84
CA ARG A 64 2.05 -6.88 4.34
C ARG A 64 2.70 -6.18 3.16
N VAL A 65 2.53 -4.85 3.11
CA VAL A 65 2.99 -4.02 1.98
C VAL A 65 4.18 -3.14 2.31
N GLY A 66 4.63 -3.11 3.57
CA GLY A 66 5.72 -2.22 3.97
C GLY A 66 6.11 -2.33 5.43
N THR A 67 6.83 -1.31 5.90
CA THR A 67 7.31 -1.19 7.28
C THR A 67 7.33 0.29 7.72
N ILE A 68 6.95 0.55 8.97
CA ILE A 68 7.06 1.87 9.58
C ILE A 68 8.53 2.16 9.95
N THR A 69 8.99 3.37 9.67
CA THR A 69 10.38 3.81 9.87
C THR A 69 10.46 5.00 10.81
N ALA A 70 11.59 5.16 11.50
CA ALA A 70 11.82 6.34 12.35
C ALA A 70 11.91 7.63 11.54
N GLU A 71 12.53 7.59 10.35
CA GLU A 71 12.63 8.75 9.46
C GLU A 71 11.23 9.12 8.93
N PRO A 72 10.78 10.39 9.10
CA PRO A 72 9.49 10.86 8.59
C PRO A 72 9.40 10.81 7.06
N GLY A 73 8.17 10.71 6.55
CA GLY A 73 7.87 10.69 5.12
C GLY A 73 7.53 9.29 4.59
N LEU A 74 7.11 9.24 3.32
CA LEU A 74 6.78 8.01 2.62
C LEU A 74 7.84 7.75 1.55
N ARG A 75 8.45 6.56 1.59
CA ARG A 75 9.37 6.07 0.56
C ARG A 75 8.74 4.87 -0.12
N LEU A 76 8.73 4.91 -1.45
CA LEU A 76 8.22 3.84 -2.30
C LEU A 76 9.39 3.11 -2.92
N VAL A 77 9.35 1.78 -2.88
CA VAL A 77 10.30 0.90 -3.54
C VAL A 77 9.57 -0.18 -4.32
N ASP A 78 10.23 -0.79 -5.29
CA ASP A 78 9.74 -1.99 -5.96
C ASP A 78 10.14 -3.27 -5.18
N ALA A 79 9.78 -4.45 -5.72
CA ALA A 79 10.12 -5.74 -5.11
C ALA A 79 11.63 -5.99 -4.99
N GLY A 80 12.46 -5.30 -5.79
CA GLY A 80 13.93 -5.33 -5.71
C GLY A 80 14.49 -4.38 -4.65
N GLY A 81 13.67 -3.51 -4.08
CA GLY A 81 14.09 -2.45 -3.16
C GLY A 81 14.54 -1.17 -3.86
N GLU A 82 14.38 -1.06 -5.18
CA GLU A 82 14.77 0.14 -5.92
C GLU A 82 13.73 1.25 -5.74
N PRO A 83 14.16 2.52 -5.57
CA PRO A 83 13.24 3.63 -5.38
C PRO A 83 12.27 3.82 -6.56
N VAL A 84 10.99 3.97 -6.24
CA VAL A 84 9.94 4.28 -7.22
C VAL A 84 9.51 5.73 -7.06
N SER A 85 9.68 6.53 -8.12
CA SER A 85 9.18 7.90 -8.16
C SER A 85 7.72 7.90 -8.56
N PHE A 86 6.85 8.44 -7.71
CA PHE A 86 5.44 8.60 -7.99
C PHE A 86 4.99 10.00 -7.57
N GLN A 87 4.35 10.72 -8.48
CA GLN A 87 3.71 12.00 -8.16
C GLN A 87 2.23 11.76 -7.92
N ALA A 88 1.85 11.69 -6.65
CA ALA A 88 0.46 11.51 -6.28
C ALA A 88 -0.37 12.72 -6.70
N ARG A 89 -1.45 12.47 -7.45
CA ARG A 89 -2.61 13.36 -7.54
C ARG A 89 -3.68 12.74 -6.67
N SER A 90 -3.62 12.99 -5.36
CA SER A 90 -4.67 12.54 -4.46
C SER A 90 -5.97 13.30 -4.76
N PHE A 91 -7.09 12.64 -4.51
CA PHE A 91 -8.39 13.28 -4.55
C PHE A 91 -8.44 14.50 -3.62
N ASP A 92 -8.93 15.61 -4.15
CA ASP A 92 -9.22 16.85 -3.41
C ASP A 92 -10.60 17.35 -3.85
N HIS A 93 -11.53 17.44 -2.89
CA HIS A 93 -12.91 17.87 -3.11
C HIS A 93 -13.02 19.25 -3.77
N PHE A 94 -12.00 20.09 -3.65
CA PHE A 94 -12.00 21.47 -4.13
C PHE A 94 -10.90 21.73 -5.15
N ALA A 95 -10.27 20.68 -5.70
CA ALA A 95 -9.31 20.84 -6.77
C ALA A 95 -9.97 21.59 -7.94
N ASN A 96 -9.40 22.74 -8.28
CA ASN A 96 -9.80 23.47 -9.48
C ASN A 96 -9.31 22.71 -10.73
N PRO A 97 -10.14 22.59 -11.78
CA PRO A 97 -9.77 21.95 -13.03
C PRO A 97 -8.65 22.69 -13.78
#